data_AF-A0A7Y2ZAW6-F1
#
_entry.id   AF-A0A7Y2ZAW6-F1
#
_cell.length_a   1.000
_cell.length_b   1.000
_cell.length_c   1.000
_cell.angle_alpha   90.00
_cell.angle_beta   90.00
_cell.angle_gamma   90.00
#
_symmetry.space_group_name_H-M   'P 1'
#
loop_
_entity.id
_entity.type
_entity.pdbx_description
1 polymer ?
#
loop_
_entity_poly.entity_id
_entity_poly.type
_entity_poly.pdbx_seq_one_letter_code
_entity_poly.pdbx_strand_id
1 'polypeptide(L)'
;MIESFYNLLAVFGFHHPIHPIVVHLPMGLVVGSVAFSLADMKWPDKNYAVTAYHCILLSLISVVPVYIAGLLDWQQWFAGDVNQWIIIKLILGVALTVMLFATVQQKKKGAPQKKLFVFYLINLAICGGLGFSGGELVWGG
;
A
#
# COMPACT_ATOMS: atom_id res chain seq x y z
N MET A 1 -14.93 21.41 5.85
CA MET A 1 -15.25 20.05 5.33
C MET A 1 -14.35 18.98 5.94
N ILE A 2 -13.02 19.11 5.84
CA ILE A 2 -12.07 18.17 6.47
C ILE A 2 -12.23 18.15 7.99
N GLU A 3 -12.21 19.32 8.64
CA GLU A 3 -12.45 19.41 10.10
C GLU A 3 -13.79 18.81 10.52
N SER A 4 -14.86 19.03 9.75
CA SER A 4 -16.19 18.46 10.03
C SER A 4 -16.18 16.93 10.01
N PHE A 5 -15.38 16.32 9.12
CA PHE A 5 -15.18 14.88 9.06
C PHE A 5 -14.43 14.36 10.29
N TYR A 6 -13.33 14.99 10.70
CA TYR A 6 -12.60 14.59 11.91
C TYR A 6 -13.40 14.86 13.20
N ASN A 7 -14.20 15.93 13.26
CA ASN A 7 -15.11 16.17 14.38
C ASN A 7 -16.17 15.08 14.51
N LEU A 8 -16.70 14.59 13.39
CA LEU A 8 -17.61 13.44 13.39
C LEU A 8 -16.92 12.18 13.93
N LEU A 9 -15.69 11.91 13.49
CA LEU A 9 -14.89 10.78 14.01
C LEU A 9 -14.60 10.93 15.51
N ALA A 10 -14.34 12.14 15.98
CA ALA A 10 -14.09 12.44 17.39
C ALA A 10 -15.32 12.17 18.28
N VAL A 11 -16.55 12.37 17.78
CA VAL A 11 -17.79 11.98 18.48
C VAL A 11 -17.81 10.47 18.78
N PHE A 12 -17.22 9.65 17.90
CA PHE A 12 -17.07 8.21 18.11
C PHE A 12 -15.78 7.82 18.85
N GLY A 13 -15.05 8.81 19.42
CA GLY A 13 -13.82 8.60 20.18
C GLY A 13 -12.55 8.49 19.34
N PHE A 14 -12.63 8.69 18.02
CA PHE A 14 -11.48 8.56 17.14
C PHE A 14 -10.74 9.89 16.94
N HIS A 15 -9.58 10.01 17.56
CA HIS A 15 -8.77 11.24 17.60
C HIS A 15 -7.41 11.07 16.88
N HIS A 16 -7.29 10.08 16.02
CA HIS A 16 -6.03 9.72 15.37
C HIS A 16 -6.08 9.97 13.86
N PRO A 17 -4.93 10.04 13.18
CA PRO A 17 -4.88 9.98 11.72
C PRO A 17 -5.49 8.68 11.19
N ILE A 18 -6.24 8.75 10.09
CA ILE A 18 -6.90 7.59 9.48
C ILE A 18 -6.01 6.83 8.50
N HIS A 19 -5.10 7.52 7.81
CA HIS A 19 -4.20 6.96 6.80
C HIS A 19 -3.35 5.81 7.34
N PRO A 20 -2.76 5.88 8.55
CA PRO A 20 -2.05 4.75 9.12
C PRO A 20 -2.91 3.49 9.22
N ILE A 21 -4.21 3.59 9.49
CA ILE A 21 -5.07 2.39 9.54
C ILE A 21 -5.26 1.83 8.13
N VAL A 22 -5.60 2.69 7.18
CA VAL A 22 -5.96 2.26 5.81
C VAL A 22 -4.74 1.70 5.06
N VAL A 23 -3.53 2.21 5.30
CA VAL A 23 -2.31 1.78 4.58
C VAL A 23 -1.90 0.33 4.90
N HIS A 24 -2.29 -0.21 6.06
CA HIS A 24 -2.01 -1.61 6.42
C HIS A 24 -2.66 -2.60 5.46
N LEU A 25 -3.79 -2.25 4.85
CA LEU A 25 -4.50 -3.14 3.92
C LEU A 25 -3.64 -3.44 2.67
N PRO A 26 -3.26 -2.47 1.81
CA PRO A 26 -2.40 -2.76 0.66
C PRO A 26 -1.04 -3.33 1.07
N MET A 27 -0.43 -2.83 2.16
CA MET A 27 0.86 -3.35 2.62
C MET A 27 0.79 -4.82 3.01
N GLY A 28 -0.21 -5.21 3.82
CA GLY A 28 -0.45 -6.59 4.22
C GLY A 28 -0.78 -7.49 3.04
N LEU A 29 -1.52 -6.99 2.05
CA LEU A 29 -1.81 -7.73 0.81
C LEU A 29 -0.56 -7.93 -0.04
N VAL A 30 0.33 -6.94 -0.16
CA VAL A 30 1.61 -7.10 -0.85
C VAL A 30 2.47 -8.16 -0.17
N VAL A 31 2.56 -8.15 1.18
CA VAL A 31 3.23 -9.21 1.94
C VAL A 31 2.57 -10.57 1.67
N GLY A 32 1.23 -10.63 1.70
CA GLY A 32 0.47 -11.83 1.37
C GLY A 32 0.76 -12.36 -0.03
N SER A 33 0.92 -11.48 -1.03
CA SER A 33 1.25 -11.89 -2.40
C SER A 33 2.60 -12.62 -2.49
N VAL A 34 3.60 -12.14 -1.76
CA VAL A 34 4.92 -12.77 -1.68
C VAL A 34 4.82 -14.11 -0.96
N ALA A 35 4.13 -14.16 0.18
CA ALA A 35 3.94 -15.38 0.96
C ALA A 35 3.22 -16.48 0.16
N PHE A 36 2.11 -16.16 -0.51
CA PHE A 36 1.38 -17.10 -1.36
C PHE A 36 2.18 -17.49 -2.59
N SER A 37 2.95 -16.58 -3.20
CA SER A 37 3.81 -16.93 -4.32
C SER A 37 4.94 -17.89 -3.91
N LEU A 38 5.51 -17.73 -2.71
CA LEU A 38 6.46 -18.69 -2.15
C LEU A 38 5.80 -20.04 -1.84
N ALA A 39 4.60 -20.04 -1.28
CA ALA A 39 3.84 -21.26 -1.01
C ALA A 39 3.52 -22.02 -2.30
N ASP A 40 3.21 -21.32 -3.39
CA ASP A 40 2.96 -21.90 -4.72
C ASP A 40 4.18 -22.65 -5.27
N MET A 41 5.40 -22.17 -5.00
CA MET A 41 6.63 -22.86 -5.41
C MET A 41 6.79 -24.22 -4.72
N LYS A 42 6.28 -24.36 -3.49
CA LYS A 42 6.34 -25.61 -2.72
C LYS A 42 5.14 -26.52 -3.00
N TRP A 43 3.96 -25.94 -3.23
CA TRP A 43 2.68 -26.64 -3.40
C TRP A 43 1.89 -26.08 -4.60
N PRO A 44 2.35 -26.33 -5.83
CA PRO A 44 1.76 -25.70 -7.03
C PRO A 44 0.31 -26.13 -7.29
N ASP A 45 -0.11 -27.32 -6.83
CA ASP A 45 -1.46 -27.85 -7.06
C ASP A 45 -2.54 -27.23 -6.15
N LYS A 46 -2.16 -26.27 -5.29
CA LYS A 46 -3.05 -25.64 -4.29
C LYS A 46 -3.57 -24.26 -4.69
N ASN A 47 -3.31 -23.83 -5.93
CA ASN A 47 -3.77 -22.54 -6.48
C ASN A 47 -3.26 -21.29 -5.74
N TYR A 48 -2.15 -21.38 -4.98
CA TYR A 48 -1.60 -20.23 -4.25
C TYR A 48 -1.14 -19.09 -5.18
N ALA A 49 -0.70 -19.43 -6.39
CA ALA A 49 -0.46 -18.52 -7.50
C ALA A 49 -1.62 -17.55 -7.79
N VAL A 50 -2.86 -18.04 -7.70
CA VAL A 50 -4.07 -17.27 -7.97
C VAL A 50 -4.36 -16.34 -6.79
N THR A 51 -4.23 -16.87 -5.57
CA THR A 51 -4.37 -16.07 -4.34
C THR A 51 -3.36 -14.93 -4.27
N ALA A 52 -2.09 -15.19 -4.62
CA ALA A 52 -1.05 -14.16 -4.68
C ALA A 52 -1.43 -13.01 -5.64
N TYR A 53 -2.01 -13.35 -6.80
CA TYR A 53 -2.52 -12.36 -7.74
C TYR A 53 -3.72 -11.58 -7.18
N HIS A 54 -4.68 -12.24 -6.53
CA HIS A 54 -5.81 -11.56 -5.90
C HIS A 54 -5.38 -10.57 -4.82
N CYS A 55 -4.33 -10.90 -4.05
CA CYS A 55 -3.74 -9.96 -3.11
C CYS A 55 -3.26 -8.68 -3.80
N ILE A 56 -2.52 -8.80 -4.91
CA ILE A 56 -2.07 -7.63 -5.69
C ILE A 56 -3.25 -6.84 -6.27
N LEU A 57 -4.26 -7.52 -6.81
CA LEU A 57 -5.43 -6.86 -7.39
C LEU A 57 -6.19 -6.06 -6.32
N LEU A 58 -6.43 -6.67 -5.16
CA LEU A 58 -7.09 -5.99 -4.04
C LEU A 58 -6.21 -4.87 -3.48
N SER A 59 -4.89 -5.06 -3.43
CA SER A 59 -3.94 -4.01 -3.05
C SER A 59 -4.07 -2.80 -3.98
N LEU A 60 -4.14 -3.02 -5.30
CA LEU A 60 -4.30 -1.95 -6.28
C LEU A 60 -5.61 -1.17 -6.07
N ILE A 61 -6.71 -1.88 -5.83
CA ILE A 61 -8.01 -1.24 -5.53
C ILE A 61 -7.92 -0.42 -4.24
N SER A 62 -7.28 -0.97 -3.20
CA SER A 62 -7.15 -0.31 -1.90
C SER A 62 -6.25 0.92 -1.89
N VAL A 63 -5.49 1.20 -2.94
CA VAL A 63 -4.73 2.47 -3.08
C VAL A 63 -5.67 3.67 -3.02
N VAL A 64 -6.87 3.57 -3.62
CA VAL A 64 -7.82 4.69 -3.71
C VAL A 64 -8.21 5.22 -2.31
N PRO A 65 -8.75 4.41 -1.39
CA PRO A 65 -9.05 4.89 -0.04
C PRO A 65 -7.78 5.31 0.73
N VAL A 66 -6.61 4.71 0.46
CA VAL A 66 -5.34 5.13 1.09
C VAL A 66 -4.95 6.55 0.69
N TYR A 67 -5.11 6.92 -0.58
CA TYR A 67 -4.81 8.27 -1.06
C TYR A 67 -5.77 9.30 -0.52
N ILE A 68 -7.06 8.98 -0.47
CA ILE A 68 -8.06 9.87 0.15
C ILE A 68 -7.69 10.10 1.62
N ALA A 69 -7.44 9.02 2.37
CA ALA A 69 -7.04 9.12 3.77
C ALA A 69 -5.72 9.90 3.95
N GLY A 70 -4.74 9.68 3.06
CA GLY A 70 -3.44 10.36 3.09
C GLY A 70 -3.56 11.85 2.85
N LEU A 71 -4.39 12.28 1.89
CA LEU A 71 -4.64 13.69 1.63
C LEU A 71 -5.39 14.37 2.79
N LEU A 72 -6.38 13.69 3.36
CA LEU A 72 -7.11 14.19 4.53
C LEU A 72 -6.18 14.38 5.73
N ASP A 73 -5.35 13.37 6.04
CA ASP A 73 -4.42 13.44 7.15
C ASP A 73 -3.32 14.48 6.91
N TRP A 74 -2.83 14.59 5.68
CA TRP A 74 -1.83 15.58 5.30
C TRP A 74 -2.30 17.01 5.53
N GLN A 75 -3.56 17.31 5.18
CA GLN A 75 -4.14 18.63 5.43
C GLN A 75 -4.43 18.84 6.92
N GLN A 76 -5.03 17.87 7.61
CA GLN A 76 -5.48 18.03 8.99
C GLN A 76 -4.32 18.08 10.00
N TRP A 77 -3.33 17.18 9.88
CA TRP A 77 -2.31 16.97 10.90
C TRP A 77 -0.97 17.64 10.57
N PHE A 78 -0.71 17.90 9.29
CA PHE A 78 0.53 18.50 8.81
C PHE A 78 0.31 19.86 8.15
N ALA A 79 -0.92 20.40 8.17
CA ALA A 79 -1.26 21.68 7.54
C ALA A 79 -0.83 21.80 6.06
N GLY A 80 -0.75 20.67 5.35
CA GLY A 80 -0.27 20.63 3.96
C GLY A 80 1.24 20.82 3.79
N ASP A 81 2.04 20.60 4.83
CA ASP A 81 3.50 20.74 4.80
C ASP A 81 4.16 19.82 3.74
N VAL A 82 5.08 20.39 2.96
CA VAL A 82 5.79 19.71 1.87
C VAL A 82 7.22 19.35 2.27
N ASN A 83 7.39 18.79 3.47
CA ASN A 83 8.69 18.32 3.90
C ASN A 83 9.20 17.15 3.04
N GLN A 84 10.50 16.88 3.15
CA GLN A 84 11.20 15.85 2.38
C GLN A 84 10.52 14.46 2.48
N TRP A 85 10.03 14.09 3.66
CA TRP A 85 9.43 12.78 3.90
C TRP A 85 8.05 12.65 3.26
N ILE A 86 7.24 13.72 3.28
CA ILE A 86 5.98 13.79 2.54
C ILE A 86 6.23 13.64 1.03
N ILE A 87 7.22 14.34 0.48
CA ILE A 87 7.55 14.24 -0.95
C ILE A 87 7.98 12.81 -1.31
N ILE A 88 8.87 12.20 -0.52
CA ILE A 88 9.30 10.81 -0.72
C ILE A 88 8.09 9.86 -0.71
N LYS A 89 7.16 10.03 0.24
CA LYS A 89 5.94 9.21 0.31
C LYS A 89 5.04 9.38 -0.91
N LEU A 90 4.86 10.59 -1.41
CA LEU A 90 4.07 10.84 -2.62
C LEU A 90 4.68 10.14 -3.84
N ILE A 91 6.00 10.24 -4.01
CA ILE A 91 6.74 9.57 -5.09
C ILE A 91 6.60 8.04 -4.96
N LEU A 92 6.84 7.50 -3.78
CA LEU A 92 6.75 6.05 -3.53
C LEU A 92 5.31 5.53 -3.65
N GLY A 93 4.30 6.32 -3.28
CA GLY A 93 2.89 5.97 -3.46
C GLY A 93 2.55 5.81 -4.94
N VAL A 94 2.92 6.81 -5.76
CA VAL A 94 2.74 6.75 -7.22
C VAL A 94 3.51 5.56 -7.80
N ALA A 95 4.76 5.37 -7.38
CA ALA A 95 5.58 4.24 -7.81
C ALA A 95 4.92 2.90 -7.48
N LEU A 96 4.40 2.72 -6.26
CA LEU A 96 3.67 1.52 -5.85
C LEU A 96 2.44 1.29 -6.72
N THR A 97 1.66 2.33 -6.98
CA THR A 97 0.44 2.23 -7.81
C THR A 97 0.75 1.78 -9.22
N VAL A 98 1.75 2.40 -9.85
CA VAL A 98 2.23 2.02 -11.18
C VAL A 98 2.74 0.58 -11.17
N MET A 99 3.49 0.19 -10.14
CA MET A 99 4.05 -1.15 -10.03
C MET A 99 2.98 -2.23 -9.80
N LEU A 100 1.98 -1.97 -8.95
CA LEU A 100 0.82 -2.83 -8.74
C LEU A 100 0.03 -3.01 -10.04
N PHE A 101 -0.24 -1.91 -10.75
CA PHE A 101 -0.91 -1.95 -12.05
C PHE A 101 -0.09 -2.75 -13.07
N ALA A 102 1.21 -2.49 -13.18
CA ALA A 102 2.11 -3.23 -14.06
C ALA A 102 2.10 -4.74 -13.74
N THR A 103 2.08 -5.10 -12.45
CA THR A 103 1.99 -6.49 -11.98
C THR A 103 0.70 -7.16 -12.43
N VAL A 104 -0.45 -6.48 -12.28
CA VAL A 104 -1.75 -6.97 -12.78
C VAL A 104 -1.71 -7.19 -14.29
N GLN A 105 -1.15 -6.24 -15.03
CA GLN A 105 -1.06 -6.32 -16.49
C GLN A 105 -0.12 -7.46 -16.93
N GLN A 106 0.99 -7.70 -16.23
CA GLN A 106 1.86 -8.84 -16.53
C GLN A 106 1.16 -10.18 -16.28
N LYS A 107 0.37 -10.31 -15.21
CA LYS A 107 -0.42 -11.53 -14.98
C LYS A 107 -1.41 -11.76 -16.11
N LYS A 108 -2.14 -10.71 -16.54
CA LYS A 108 -3.08 -10.79 -17.68
C LYS A 108 -2.41 -11.19 -18.99
N LYS A 109 -1.15 -10.79 -19.21
CA LYS A 109 -0.34 -11.20 -20.36
C LYS A 109 0.22 -12.63 -20.26
N GLY A 110 -0.12 -13.39 -19.21
CA GLY A 110 0.36 -14.75 -19.01
C GLY A 110 1.83 -14.83 -18.58
N ALA A 111 2.36 -13.80 -17.91
CA ALA A 111 3.73 -13.82 -17.41
C ALA A 111 3.98 -15.05 -16.51
N PRO A 112 5.14 -15.73 -16.63
CA PRO A 112 5.45 -16.90 -15.84
C PRO A 112 5.60 -16.55 -14.36
N GLN A 113 5.33 -17.52 -13.47
CA GLN A 113 5.35 -17.31 -12.02
C GLN A 113 6.68 -16.73 -11.51
N LYS A 114 7.82 -17.19 -12.02
CA LYS A 114 9.14 -16.64 -11.66
C LYS A 114 9.25 -15.14 -11.92
N LYS A 115 8.68 -14.66 -13.03
CA LYS A 115 8.66 -13.23 -13.37
C LYS A 115 7.72 -12.46 -12.46
N LEU A 116 6.53 -13.01 -12.18
CA LEU A 116 5.56 -12.39 -11.28
C LEU A 116 6.10 -12.28 -9.84
N PHE A 117 6.84 -13.29 -9.38
CA PHE A 117 7.49 -13.26 -8.09
C PHE A 117 8.45 -12.07 -7.94
N VAL A 118 9.26 -11.76 -8.96
CA VAL A 118 10.11 -10.56 -8.97
C VAL A 118 9.26 -9.29 -8.87
N PHE A 119 8.12 -9.22 -9.58
CA PHE A 119 7.21 -8.08 -9.48
C PHE A 119 6.63 -7.94 -8.06
N TYR A 120 6.26 -9.05 -7.40
CA TYR A 120 5.79 -9.04 -6.01
C TYR A 120 6.88 -8.55 -5.05
N LEU A 121 8.14 -8.95 -5.23
CA LEU A 121 9.26 -8.47 -4.44
C LEU A 121 9.53 -6.96 -4.63
N ILE A 122 9.39 -6.44 -5.86
CA ILE A 122 9.53 -5.00 -6.12
C ILE A 122 8.41 -4.23 -5.41
N ASN A 123 7.15 -4.69 -5.48
CA ASN A 123 6.06 -4.08 -4.72
C ASN A 123 6.36 -4.09 -3.22
N LEU A 124 6.87 -5.21 -2.69
CA LEU A 124 7.25 -5.34 -1.28
C LEU A 124 8.36 -4.34 -0.89
N ALA A 125 9.38 -4.17 -1.74
CA ALA A 125 10.45 -3.21 -1.51
C ALA A 125 9.93 -1.76 -1.46
N ILE A 126 9.00 -1.40 -2.36
CA ILE A 126 8.36 -0.07 -2.34
C ILE A 126 7.52 0.10 -1.06
N CYS A 127 6.75 -0.92 -0.66
CA CYS A 127 6.03 -0.90 0.62
C CYS A 127 6.98 -0.73 1.81
N GLY A 128 8.15 -1.37 1.79
CA GLY A 128 9.20 -1.19 2.79
C GLY A 128 9.68 0.26 2.86
N GLY A 129 9.93 0.90 1.71
CA GLY A 129 10.29 2.33 1.65
C GLY A 129 9.18 3.26 2.16
N LEU A 130 7.92 2.96 1.86
CA LEU A 130 6.76 3.68 2.39
C LEU A 130 6.64 3.55 3.91
N GLY A 131 6.86 2.35 4.44
CA GLY A 131 6.88 2.08 5.88
C GLY A 131 8.02 2.81 6.58
N PHE A 132 9.24 2.73 6.03
CA PHE A 132 10.42 3.41 6.54
C PHE A 132 10.23 4.94 6.58
N SER A 133 9.86 5.55 5.45
CA SER A 133 9.58 7.00 5.39
C SER A 133 8.39 7.42 6.27
N GLY A 134 7.47 6.50 6.58
CA GLY A 134 6.44 6.71 7.58
C GLY A 134 6.95 6.73 9.01
N GLY A 135 7.90 5.85 9.33
CA GLY A 135 8.62 5.88 10.59
C GLY A 135 9.39 7.19 10.76
N GLU A 136 10.15 7.60 9.74
CA GLU A 136 10.93 8.85 9.77
C GLU A 136 10.03 10.08 9.91
N LEU A 137 8.86 10.13 9.25
CA LEU A 137 7.95 11.27 9.41
C LEU A 137 7.41 11.43 10.86
N VAL A 138 7.30 10.33 11.62
CA VAL A 138 6.74 10.34 12.98
C VAL A 138 7.83 10.42 14.05
N TRP A 139 8.98 9.79 13.81
CA TRP A 139 10.04 9.58 14.81
C TRP A 139 11.40 10.15 14.39
N GLY A 140 11.60 10.41 13.09
CA GLY A 140 12.84 10.94 12.53
C GLY A 140 12.79 12.48 12.57
N GLY A 141 13.49 13.05 13.55
CA GLY A 141 13.63 14.50 13.71
C GLY A 141 14.28 15.19 12.52
#